data_AF-A0A7K0J7Z5-F1
#
_entry.id   AF-A0A7K0J7Z5-F1
#
_cell.length_a   1.000
_cell.length_b   1.000
_cell.length_c   1.000
_cell.angle_alpha   90.00
_cell.angle_beta   90.00
_cell.angle_gamma   90.00
#
_symmetry.space_group_name_H-M   'P 1'
#
loop_
_entity.id
_entity.type
_entity.pdbx_description
1 polymer ?
#
loop_
_entity_poly.entity_id
_entity_poly.type
_entity_poly.pdbx_seq_one_letter_code
_entity_poly.pdbx_strand_id
1 'polypeptide(L)'
;MVAIDLESSKTSTAWVDARFFSLHVRSLVHECRVPWRVIALLAHVPSRVVQRLAGQGDRPIHRIRVIDAVRILRISADDIDAARERVVPAGSTRTRLLALQKAGCDINELAVMLGVTITHTADLLSGKEELCTEMTRLRGRAACQARGLLATAESMTTL
;
A
#
# COMPACT_ATOMS: atom_id res chain seq x y z
N MET A 1 18.45 25.76 -17.45
CA MET A 1 18.92 25.49 -16.07
C MET A 1 18.75 26.76 -15.24
N VAL A 2 17.54 26.99 -14.70
CA VAL A 2 17.25 28.04 -13.70
C VAL A 2 16.03 27.60 -12.88
N ALA A 3 16.25 27.52 -11.55
CA ALA A 3 15.31 27.61 -10.43
C ALA A 3 14.10 26.63 -10.34
N ILE A 4 14.32 25.43 -9.78
CA ILE A 4 13.24 24.58 -9.22
C ILE A 4 13.30 24.48 -7.68
N ASP A 5 14.32 25.05 -7.02
CA ASP A 5 14.60 24.75 -5.60
C ASP A 5 13.97 25.67 -4.55
N LEU A 6 13.20 26.70 -4.92
CA LEU A 6 12.56 27.60 -3.93
C LEU A 6 11.02 27.48 -3.85
N GLU A 7 10.36 26.90 -4.86
CA GLU A 7 8.92 26.60 -4.79
C GLU A 7 8.61 25.24 -4.14
N SER A 8 9.54 24.29 -4.23
CA SER A 8 9.38 22.93 -3.69
C SER A 8 9.08 22.92 -2.17
N SER A 9 9.67 23.85 -1.42
CA SER A 9 9.46 23.96 0.04
C SER A 9 8.09 24.57 0.41
N LYS A 10 7.63 25.61 -0.32
CA LYS A 10 6.31 26.23 -0.08
C LYS A 10 5.16 25.29 -0.47
N THR A 11 5.29 24.55 -1.55
CA THR A 11 4.28 23.58 -2.00
C THR A 11 4.17 22.38 -1.06
N SER A 12 5.26 22.00 -0.38
CA SER A 12 5.24 20.91 0.62
C SER A 12 4.37 21.20 1.85
N THR A 13 4.18 22.48 2.19
CA THR A 13 3.37 22.93 3.33
C THR A 13 1.99 23.46 2.93
N ALA A 14 1.72 23.61 1.64
CA ALA A 14 0.43 24.03 1.13
C ALA A 14 -0.64 22.94 1.35
N TRP A 15 -1.88 23.38 1.60
CA TRP A 15 -3.02 22.52 1.96
C TRP A 15 -4.20 22.75 1.04
N VAL A 16 -4.77 21.67 0.51
CA VAL A 16 -5.95 21.67 -0.39
C VAL A 16 -7.14 20.95 0.24
N ASP A 17 -8.34 21.23 -0.26
CA ASP A 17 -9.57 20.55 0.17
C ASP A 17 -9.51 19.05 -0.16
N ALA A 18 -9.93 18.21 0.78
CA ALA A 18 -9.80 16.76 0.70
C ALA A 18 -10.99 16.04 0.02
N ARG A 19 -12.08 16.74 -0.33
CA ARG A 19 -13.34 16.13 -0.81
C ARG A 19 -13.14 15.30 -2.07
N PHE A 20 -12.51 15.89 -3.10
CA PHE A 20 -12.24 15.19 -4.36
C PHE A 20 -11.36 13.95 -4.14
N PHE A 21 -10.28 14.09 -3.38
CA PHE A 21 -9.35 13.00 -3.09
C PHE A 21 -10.00 11.88 -2.25
N SER A 22 -10.94 12.23 -1.37
CA SER A 22 -11.72 11.25 -0.62
C SER A 22 -12.60 10.43 -1.55
N LEU A 23 -13.27 11.08 -2.50
CA LEU A 23 -14.08 10.40 -3.50
C LEU A 23 -13.21 9.48 -4.37
N HIS A 24 -12.08 9.99 -4.88
CA HIS A 24 -11.14 9.23 -5.71
C HIS A 24 -10.64 7.96 -5.00
N VAL A 25 -10.13 8.11 -3.77
CA VAL A 25 -9.66 6.96 -2.97
C VAL A 25 -10.78 5.95 -2.73
N ARG A 26 -11.99 6.41 -2.40
CA ARG A 26 -13.12 5.50 -2.17
C ARG A 26 -13.53 4.77 -3.45
N SER A 27 -13.50 5.44 -4.61
CA SER A 27 -13.73 4.83 -5.92
C SER A 27 -12.74 3.70 -6.16
N LEU A 28 -11.45 3.97 -6.03
CA LEU A 28 -10.38 2.98 -6.22
C LEU A 28 -10.50 1.78 -5.26
N VAL A 29 -10.84 2.01 -3.98
CA VAL A 29 -11.06 0.90 -3.01
C VAL A 29 -12.20 0.01 -3.48
N HIS A 30 -13.31 0.61 -3.90
CA HIS A 30 -14.53 -0.10 -4.27
C HIS A 30 -14.40 -0.81 -5.62
N GLU A 31 -13.98 -0.09 -6.65
CA GLU A 31 -13.88 -0.58 -8.03
C GLU A 31 -12.79 -1.65 -8.15
N CYS A 32 -11.59 -1.39 -7.62
CA CYS A 32 -10.47 -2.32 -7.75
C CYS A 32 -10.48 -3.41 -6.68
N ARG A 33 -11.40 -3.37 -5.70
CA ARG A 33 -11.51 -4.34 -4.58
C ARG A 33 -10.17 -4.56 -3.86
N VAL A 34 -9.48 -3.47 -3.54
CA VAL A 34 -8.19 -3.50 -2.82
C VAL A 34 -8.32 -2.78 -1.47
N PRO A 35 -7.60 -3.25 -0.43
CA PRO A 35 -7.55 -2.53 0.83
C PRO A 35 -7.00 -1.11 0.64
N TRP A 36 -7.56 -0.12 1.33
CA TRP A 36 -7.07 1.27 1.28
C TRP A 36 -5.59 1.41 1.63
N ARG A 37 -5.03 0.50 2.44
CA ARG A 37 -3.59 0.45 2.75
C ARG A 37 -2.74 0.15 1.51
N VAL A 38 -3.24 -0.65 0.58
CA VAL A 38 -2.56 -0.92 -0.70
C VAL A 38 -2.48 0.38 -1.52
N ILE A 39 -3.56 1.15 -1.59
CA ILE A 39 -3.57 2.47 -2.25
C ILE A 39 -2.56 3.41 -1.60
N ALA A 40 -2.48 3.43 -0.26
CA ALA A 40 -1.49 4.24 0.45
C ALA A 40 -0.04 3.87 0.08
N LEU A 41 0.23 2.56 -0.03
CA LEU A 41 1.54 2.05 -0.42
C LEU A 41 1.88 2.39 -1.87
N LEU A 42 0.94 2.24 -2.80
CA LEU A 42 1.12 2.60 -4.21
C LEU A 42 1.31 4.11 -4.40
N ALA A 43 0.49 4.92 -3.72
CA ALA A 43 0.60 6.38 -3.78
C ALA A 43 1.83 6.92 -3.03
N HIS A 44 2.53 6.11 -2.24
CA HIS A 44 3.56 6.57 -1.31
C HIS A 44 3.06 7.69 -0.38
N VAL A 45 1.83 7.55 0.11
CA VAL A 45 1.18 8.48 1.05
C VAL A 45 1.05 7.81 2.40
N PRO A 46 1.21 8.53 3.52
CA PRO A 46 1.05 7.94 4.84
C PRO A 46 -0.29 7.23 5.00
N SER A 47 -0.26 5.98 5.47
CA SER A 47 -1.45 5.13 5.62
C SER A 47 -2.57 5.84 6.39
N ARG A 48 -2.24 6.61 7.44
CA ARG A 48 -3.24 7.35 8.23
C ARG A 48 -3.99 8.44 7.42
N VAL A 49 -3.36 9.04 6.42
CA VAL A 49 -4.03 10.02 5.53
C VAL A 49 -5.04 9.30 4.65
N VAL A 50 -4.61 8.24 3.96
CA VAL A 50 -5.47 7.45 3.07
C VAL A 50 -6.60 6.76 3.83
N GLN A 51 -6.35 6.30 5.07
CA GLN A 51 -7.39 5.77 5.96
C GLN A 51 -8.56 6.75 6.12
N ARG A 52 -8.25 8.02 6.39
CA ARG A 52 -9.27 9.06 6.61
C ARG A 52 -9.99 9.42 5.30
N LEU A 53 -9.28 9.47 4.18
CA LEU A 53 -9.87 9.68 2.85
C LEU A 53 -10.84 8.54 2.49
N ALA A 54 -10.44 7.29 2.76
CA ALA A 54 -11.26 6.09 2.59
C ALA A 54 -12.47 6.01 3.56
N GLY A 55 -12.58 6.94 4.53
CA GLY A 55 -13.67 6.94 5.52
C GLY A 55 -13.52 5.87 6.61
N GLN A 56 -12.32 5.30 6.79
CA GLN A 56 -12.04 4.20 7.72
C GLN A 56 -11.45 4.68 9.05
N GLY A 57 -11.68 5.93 9.43
CA GLY A 57 -11.18 6.51 10.68
C GLY A 57 -12.24 7.41 11.33
N ASP A 58 -12.04 7.69 12.62
CA ASP A 58 -13.08 8.31 13.47
C ASP A 58 -13.50 9.72 13.06
N ARG A 59 -12.66 10.43 12.30
CA ARG A 59 -12.92 11.81 11.89
C ARG A 59 -12.61 12.04 10.42
N PRO A 60 -13.54 12.62 9.65
CA PRO A 60 -13.29 13.00 8.27
C PRO A 60 -12.12 13.99 8.22
N ILE A 61 -11.37 13.94 7.12
CA ILE A 61 -10.31 14.89 6.84
C ILE A 61 -10.84 15.92 5.84
N HIS A 62 -10.63 17.20 6.13
CA HIS A 62 -11.11 18.30 5.28
C HIS A 62 -10.00 18.89 4.42
N ARG A 63 -8.74 18.76 4.85
CA ARG A 63 -7.58 19.25 4.10
C ARG A 63 -6.44 18.25 4.12
N ILE A 64 -5.75 18.13 3.01
CA ILE A 64 -4.52 17.34 2.88
C ILE A 64 -3.40 18.21 2.32
N ARG A 65 -2.15 17.79 2.54
CA ARG A 65 -1.00 18.48 1.96
C ARG A 65 -1.03 18.33 0.44
N VAL A 66 -0.61 19.36 -0.28
CA VAL A 66 -0.55 19.33 -1.76
C VAL A 66 0.31 18.16 -2.26
N ILE A 67 1.41 17.85 -1.57
CA ILE A 67 2.25 16.71 -1.95
C ILE A 67 1.51 15.36 -1.87
N ASP A 68 0.66 15.17 -0.87
CA ASP A 68 -0.16 13.95 -0.73
C ASP A 68 -1.27 13.92 -1.78
N ALA A 69 -1.89 15.08 -2.04
CA ALA A 69 -2.90 15.26 -3.08
C ALA A 69 -2.37 14.86 -4.47
N VAL A 70 -1.20 15.39 -4.86
CA VAL A 70 -0.55 15.08 -6.14
C VAL A 70 -0.24 13.60 -6.25
N ARG A 71 0.26 12.99 -5.17
CA ARG A 71 0.56 11.55 -5.14
C ARG A 71 -0.70 10.68 -5.29
N ILE A 72 -1.80 11.07 -4.66
CA ILE A 72 -3.08 10.35 -4.77
C ILE A 72 -3.66 10.46 -6.18
N LEU A 73 -3.58 11.63 -6.81
CA LEU A 73 -4.08 11.84 -8.18
C LEU A 73 -3.34 11.00 -9.23
N ARG A 74 -2.07 10.66 -8.96
CA ARG A 74 -1.25 9.87 -9.87
C ARG A 74 -1.60 8.38 -9.86
N ILE A 75 -2.41 7.92 -8.92
CA ILE A 75 -2.83 6.51 -8.86
C ILE A 75 -4.15 6.35 -9.59
N SER A 76 -4.15 5.45 -10.56
CA SER A 76 -5.29 5.03 -11.36
C SER A 76 -5.65 3.56 -11.11
N ALA A 77 -6.76 3.10 -11.71
CA ALA A 77 -7.09 1.68 -11.76
C ALA A 77 -6.03 0.89 -12.54
N ASP A 78 -5.49 1.46 -13.62
CA ASP A 78 -4.45 0.82 -14.44
C ASP A 78 -3.17 0.56 -13.65
N ASP A 79 -2.77 1.46 -12.73
CA ASP A 79 -1.62 1.22 -11.83
C ASP A 79 -1.87 0.05 -10.88
N ILE A 80 -3.11 -0.11 -10.43
CA ILE A 80 -3.52 -1.21 -9.55
C ILE A 80 -3.52 -2.53 -10.32
N ASP A 81 -4.01 -2.53 -11.56
CA ASP A 81 -4.02 -3.72 -12.41
C ASP A 81 -2.60 -4.10 -12.87
N ALA A 82 -1.76 -3.12 -13.20
CA ALA A 82 -0.34 -3.35 -13.45
C ALA A 82 0.36 -4.00 -12.25
N ALA A 83 -0.02 -3.65 -11.01
CA ALA A 83 0.51 -4.32 -9.81
C ALA A 83 0.00 -5.76 -9.65
N ARG A 84 -1.14 -6.13 -10.23
CA ARG A 84 -1.63 -7.52 -10.26
C ARG A 84 -0.83 -8.39 -11.23
N GLU A 85 -0.33 -7.79 -12.30
CA GLU A 85 0.39 -8.49 -13.37
C GLU A 85 1.90 -8.53 -13.13
N ARG A 86 2.46 -7.48 -12.52
CA ARG A 86 3.91 -7.36 -12.29
C ARG A 86 4.40 -8.43 -11.32
N VAL A 87 5.34 -9.25 -11.78
CA VAL A 87 6.00 -10.28 -10.97
C VAL A 87 7.24 -9.71 -10.28
N VAL A 88 7.40 -10.03 -8.99
CA VAL A 88 8.49 -9.56 -8.13
C VAL A 88 9.00 -10.69 -7.22
N PRO A 89 10.25 -10.61 -6.70
CA PRO A 89 10.76 -11.57 -5.73
C PRO A 89 9.90 -11.67 -4.47
N ALA A 90 9.62 -12.92 -4.05
CA ALA A 90 8.77 -13.22 -2.91
C ALA A 90 9.49 -13.12 -1.56
N GLY A 91 10.81 -12.97 -1.51
CA GLY A 91 11.59 -12.98 -0.26
C GLY A 91 11.05 -12.03 0.82
N SER A 92 10.81 -10.76 0.47
CA SER A 92 10.26 -9.78 1.41
C SER A 92 8.79 -10.08 1.80
N THR A 93 8.02 -10.72 0.92
CA THR A 93 6.65 -11.16 1.19
C THR A 93 6.68 -12.32 2.18
N ARG A 94 7.55 -13.31 1.97
CA ARG A 94 7.75 -14.45 2.86
C ARG A 94 8.13 -14.01 4.27
N THR A 95 9.09 -13.11 4.42
CA THR A 95 9.47 -12.55 5.72
C THR A 95 8.27 -11.92 6.45
N ARG A 96 7.40 -11.22 5.73
CA ARG A 96 6.16 -10.64 6.28
C ARG A 96 5.15 -11.71 6.68
N LEU A 97 4.98 -12.77 5.87
CA LEU A 97 4.08 -13.88 6.20
C LEU A 97 4.55 -14.64 7.44
N LEU A 98 5.84 -14.88 7.58
CA LEU A 98 6.41 -15.48 8.79
C LEU A 98 6.19 -14.59 10.03
N ALA A 99 6.31 -13.27 9.89
CA ALA A 99 6.01 -12.34 10.98
C ALA A 99 4.52 -12.37 11.36
N LEU A 100 3.62 -12.43 10.38
CA LEU A 100 2.17 -12.55 10.62
C LEU A 100 1.81 -13.89 11.27
N GLN A 101 2.44 -14.99 10.85
CA GLN A 101 2.26 -16.31 11.45
C GLN A 101 2.72 -16.31 12.92
N LYS A 102 3.88 -15.69 13.23
CA LYS A 102 4.35 -15.50 14.60
C LYS A 102 3.41 -14.63 15.44
N ALA A 103 2.68 -13.72 14.81
CA ALA A 103 1.64 -12.91 15.45
C ALA A 103 0.30 -13.66 15.62
N GLY A 104 0.26 -14.97 15.32
CA GLY A 104 -0.89 -15.83 15.52
C GLY A 104 -1.82 -15.96 14.31
N CYS A 105 -1.43 -15.45 13.12
CA CYS A 105 -2.27 -15.61 11.93
C CYS A 105 -2.16 -17.03 11.37
N ASP A 106 -3.29 -17.69 11.16
CA ASP A 106 -3.31 -19.00 10.50
C ASP A 106 -3.18 -18.87 8.97
N ILE A 107 -2.99 -20.01 8.29
CA ILE A 107 -2.77 -20.01 6.84
C ILE A 107 -3.98 -19.51 6.03
N ASN A 108 -5.21 -19.70 6.54
CA ASN A 108 -6.42 -19.24 5.88
C ASN A 108 -6.52 -17.72 5.97
N GLU A 109 -6.25 -17.16 7.14
CA GLU A 109 -6.18 -15.73 7.36
C GLU A 109 -5.12 -15.07 6.47
N LEU A 110 -3.94 -15.68 6.35
CA LEU A 110 -2.88 -15.21 5.46
C LEU A 110 -3.31 -15.22 3.99
N ALA A 111 -3.94 -16.31 3.54
CA ALA A 111 -4.45 -16.44 2.19
C ALA A 111 -5.49 -15.36 1.85
N VAL A 112 -6.42 -15.09 2.78
CA VAL A 112 -7.41 -14.01 2.64
C VAL A 112 -6.75 -12.64 2.58
N MET A 113 -5.76 -12.37 3.45
CA MET A 113 -5.06 -11.08 3.47
C MET A 113 -4.29 -10.81 2.17
N LEU A 114 -3.63 -11.82 1.62
CA LEU A 114 -2.97 -11.75 0.32
C LEU A 114 -3.97 -11.75 -0.85
N GLY A 115 -5.13 -12.35 -0.64
CA GLY A 115 -6.11 -12.73 -1.66
C GLY A 115 -5.52 -13.63 -2.73
N VAL A 116 -4.83 -14.68 -2.27
CA VAL A 116 -4.38 -15.82 -3.06
C VAL A 116 -4.95 -17.10 -2.45
N THR A 117 -4.69 -18.26 -3.07
CA THR A 117 -5.12 -19.54 -2.52
C THR A 117 -4.29 -19.94 -1.29
N ILE A 118 -4.85 -20.84 -0.46
CA ILE A 118 -4.15 -21.42 0.69
C ILE A 118 -2.88 -22.14 0.23
N THR A 119 -2.96 -22.89 -0.89
CA THR A 119 -1.81 -23.60 -1.47
C THR A 119 -0.69 -22.64 -1.87
N HIS A 120 -1.00 -21.55 -2.58
CA HIS A 120 0.02 -20.56 -2.96
C HIS A 120 0.62 -19.87 -1.73
N THR A 121 -0.19 -19.63 -0.69
CA THR A 121 0.31 -19.11 0.59
C THR A 121 1.28 -20.08 1.27
N ALA A 122 0.98 -21.37 1.25
CA ALA A 122 1.87 -22.42 1.76
C ALA A 122 3.18 -22.51 0.98
N ASP A 123 3.11 -22.42 -0.36
CA ASP A 123 4.28 -22.44 -1.24
C ASP A 123 5.18 -21.21 -1.00
N LEU A 124 4.59 -20.03 -0.79
CA LEU A 124 5.34 -18.81 -0.40
C LEU A 124 5.99 -18.94 0.98
N LEU A 125 5.30 -19.51 1.96
CA LEU A 125 5.82 -19.72 3.33
C LEU A 125 6.98 -20.73 3.36
N SER A 126 6.82 -21.85 2.64
CA SER A 126 7.86 -22.88 2.50
C SER A 126 9.04 -22.41 1.66
N GLY A 127 8.86 -21.38 0.84
CA GLY A 127 9.88 -20.86 -0.07
C GLY A 127 10.00 -21.64 -1.37
N LYS A 128 9.06 -22.56 -1.63
CA LYS A 128 8.96 -23.26 -2.91
C LYS A 128 8.62 -22.29 -4.04
N GLU A 129 7.81 -21.27 -3.74
CA GLU A 129 7.51 -20.18 -4.66
C GLU A 129 8.45 -18.99 -4.37
N GLU A 130 9.30 -18.67 -5.35
CA GLU A 130 10.29 -17.59 -5.23
C GLU A 130 9.78 -16.25 -5.78
N LEU A 131 8.68 -16.27 -6.53
CA LEU A 131 8.10 -15.12 -7.19
C LEU A 131 6.64 -14.91 -6.77
N CYS A 132 6.21 -13.66 -6.68
CA CYS A 132 4.81 -13.34 -6.44
C CYS A 132 4.42 -12.08 -7.20
N THR A 133 3.14 -11.82 -7.34
CA THR A 133 2.68 -10.54 -7.91
C THR A 133 2.98 -9.40 -6.94
N GLU A 134 3.21 -8.20 -7.48
CA GLU A 134 3.40 -7.02 -6.66
C GLU A 134 2.18 -6.74 -5.77
N MET A 135 0.97 -7.01 -6.26
CA MET A 135 -0.26 -6.94 -5.47
C MET A 135 -0.19 -7.83 -4.22
N THR A 136 0.26 -9.08 -4.36
CA THR A 136 0.44 -10.01 -3.23
C THR A 136 1.45 -9.44 -2.23
N ARG A 137 2.58 -8.91 -2.71
CA ARG A 137 3.58 -8.24 -1.85
C ARG A 137 3.01 -7.02 -1.12
N LEU A 138 2.26 -6.16 -1.81
CA LEU A 138 1.64 -4.96 -1.24
C LEU A 138 0.58 -5.32 -0.20
N ARG A 139 -0.22 -6.35 -0.45
CA ARG A 139 -1.22 -6.87 0.49
C ARG A 139 -0.56 -7.47 1.74
N GLY A 140 0.53 -8.22 1.59
CA GLY A 140 1.33 -8.69 2.73
C GLY A 140 1.87 -7.54 3.57
N ARG A 141 2.39 -6.48 2.93
CA ARG A 141 2.83 -5.25 3.61
C ARG A 141 1.67 -4.51 4.30
N ALA A 142 0.52 -4.40 3.64
CA ALA A 142 -0.68 -3.79 4.20
C ALA A 142 -1.20 -4.55 5.43
N ALA A 143 -1.16 -5.88 5.40
CA ALA A 143 -1.53 -6.74 6.52
C ALA A 143 -0.61 -6.56 7.73
N CYS A 144 0.70 -6.51 7.51
CA CYS A 144 1.66 -6.18 8.56
C CYS A 144 1.39 -4.79 9.17
N GLN A 145 1.18 -3.76 8.33
CA GLN A 145 0.85 -2.42 8.81
C GLN A 145 -0.45 -2.38 9.63
N ALA A 146 -1.46 -3.17 9.24
CA ALA A 146 -2.73 -3.24 9.98
C ALA A 146 -2.56 -3.81 11.40
N ARG A 147 -1.57 -4.67 11.60
CA ARG A 147 -1.25 -5.31 12.89
C ARG A 147 -0.11 -4.63 13.66
N GLY A 148 0.38 -3.48 13.19
CA GLY A 148 1.52 -2.79 13.81
C GLY A 148 2.85 -3.54 13.68
N LEU A 149 2.93 -4.54 12.80
CA LEU A 149 4.15 -5.26 12.52
C LEU A 149 4.97 -4.41 11.54
N LEU A 150 5.95 -3.67 12.06
CA LEU A 150 6.93 -3.00 11.23
C LEU A 150 7.82 -4.05 10.60
N ALA A 151 7.50 -4.44 9.38
CA ALA A 151 8.42 -5.18 8.54
C ALA A 151 9.61 -4.26 8.25
N THR A 152 10.75 -4.60 8.84
CA THR A 152 12.05 -3.96 8.67
C THR A 152 12.21 -3.52 7.22
N ALA A 153 12.53 -2.24 7.03
CA ALA A 153 12.89 -1.73 5.72
C ALA A 153 14.12 -2.53 5.26
N GLU A 154 13.95 -3.38 4.24
CA GLU A 154 15.09 -3.78 3.43
C GLU A 154 15.64 -2.52 2.79
N SER A 155 16.92 -2.28 3.07
CA SER A 155 17.73 -1.20 2.56
C SER A 155 17.47 -1.01 1.07
N MET A 156 17.17 0.22 0.69
CA MET A 156 17.36 0.67 -0.69
C MET A 156 18.81 0.34 -1.07
N THR A 157 19.04 -0.74 -1.79
CA THR A 157 20.26 -0.91 -2.58
C THR A 157 20.19 0.15 -3.67
N THR A 158 20.79 1.30 -3.37
CA THR A 158 21.28 2.26 -4.34
C THR A 158 22.10 1.50 -5.38
N LEU A 159 21.69 1.63 -6.64
CA LEU A 159 22.55 1.43 -7.81
C LEU A 159 23.76 2.37 -7.74
#